data_AF-A0A7C7CJ68-F1
#
_entry.id   AF-A0A7C7CJ68-F1
#
_cell.length_a   1.000
_cell.length_b   1.000
_cell.length_c   1.000
_cell.angle_alpha   90.00
_cell.angle_beta   90.00
_cell.angle_gamma   90.00
#
_symmetry.space_group_name_H-M   'P 1'
#
loop_
_entity.id
_entity.type
_entity.pdbx_description
1 polymer ?
#
loop_
_entity_poly.entity_id
_entity_poly.type
_entity_poly.pdbx_seq_one_letter_code
_entity_poly.pdbx_strand_id
1 'polypeptide(L)' 'GLEEAGLKQERRPLRVIPRELAYETKGSSTLTLSFVLPRGAYATALLHSIFSVAVTAPAQSEPASTDS' A
#
# COMPACT_ATOMS: atom_id res chain seq x y z
N GLY A 1 -6.55 35.58 21.40
CA GLY A 1 -5.89 34.38 21.97
C GLY A 1 -6.57 33.16 21.41
N LEU A 2 -5.81 32.26 20.77
CA LEU A 2 -6.17 31.25 19.74
C LEU A 2 -5.95 31.67 18.27
N GLU A 3 -5.27 32.79 18.03
CA GLU A 3 -4.80 33.18 16.69
C GLU A 3 -3.34 32.73 16.44
N GLU A 4 -2.71 32.04 17.42
CA GLU A 4 -1.30 31.61 17.42
C GLU A 4 -1.08 30.10 17.21
N ALA A 5 -2.03 29.40 16.61
CA ALA A 5 -1.73 28.07 16.05
C ALA A 5 -1.56 28.25 14.55
N GLY A 6 -0.33 28.59 14.13
CA GLY A 6 0.12 28.58 12.73
C GLY A 6 0.09 27.18 12.09
N LEU A 7 -0.92 26.38 12.39
CA LEU A 7 -1.35 25.22 11.64
C LEU A 7 -1.84 25.73 10.29
N LYS A 8 -0.87 26.03 9.42
CA LYS A 8 -1.08 26.07 7.97
C LYS A 8 -2.00 24.92 7.67
N GLN A 9 -3.22 25.25 7.29
CA GLN A 9 -4.24 24.30 6.92
C GLN A 9 -3.70 23.59 5.68
N GLU A 10 -2.88 22.54 5.88
CA GLU A 10 -2.27 21.77 4.82
C GLU A 10 -3.45 21.12 4.11
N ARG A 11 -3.86 21.71 2.98
CA ARG A 11 -4.94 21.19 2.17
C ARG A 11 -4.50 19.82 1.69
N ARG A 12 -4.92 18.79 2.41
CA ARG A 12 -4.59 17.40 2.11
C ARG A 12 -5.16 17.12 0.71
N PRO A 13 -4.33 16.74 -0.28
CA PRO A 13 -4.84 16.41 -1.60
C PRO A 13 -5.88 15.31 -1.45
N LEU A 14 -7.10 15.59 -1.94
CA LEU A 14 -8.27 14.70 -1.77
C LEU A 14 -8.14 13.39 -2.54
N ARG A 15 -7.16 13.27 -3.44
CA ARG A 15 -6.91 12.09 -4.26
C ARG A 15 -5.41 11.79 -4.33
N VAL A 16 -5.07 10.55 -4.05
CA VAL A 16 -3.73 9.98 -4.29
C VAL A 16 -3.76 9.31 -5.65
N ILE A 17 -2.87 9.73 -6.55
CA ILE A 17 -2.69 9.09 -7.85
C ILE A 17 -1.27 8.50 -7.86
N PRO A 18 -1.11 7.17 -7.91
CA PRO A 18 0.20 6.56 -8.04
C PRO A 18 0.80 6.88 -9.41
N ARG A 19 2.11 7.07 -9.45
CA ARG A 19 2.89 7.20 -10.69
C ARG A 19 3.59 5.88 -10.99
N GLU A 20 3.87 5.64 -12.28
CA GLU A 20 4.64 4.47 -12.73
C GLU A 20 4.07 3.15 -12.20
N LEU A 21 2.74 3.03 -12.19
CA LEU A 21 2.09 1.80 -11.74
C LEU A 21 2.36 0.67 -12.73
N ALA A 22 3.08 -0.35 -12.26
CA ALA A 22 3.35 -1.58 -12.97
C ALA A 22 2.95 -2.77 -12.10
N TYR A 23 2.59 -3.88 -12.75
CA TYR A 23 2.25 -5.12 -12.07
C TYR A 23 2.79 -6.34 -12.82
N GLU A 24 3.10 -7.38 -12.07
CA GLU A 24 3.52 -8.67 -12.59
C GLU A 24 2.88 -9.79 -11.77
N THR A 25 2.30 -10.77 -12.45
CA THR A 25 1.77 -11.98 -11.82
C THR A 25 2.87 -13.04 -11.74
N LYS A 26 3.16 -13.54 -10.53
CA LYS A 26 4.10 -14.63 -10.28
C LYS A 26 3.31 -15.89 -9.92
N GLY A 27 3.22 -16.82 -10.86
CA GLY A 27 2.37 -18.01 -10.71
C GLY A 27 0.88 -17.66 -10.64
N SER A 28 0.10 -18.50 -9.96
CA SER A 28 -1.37 -18.38 -9.89
C SER A 28 -1.90 -17.57 -8.71
N SER A 29 -1.06 -17.28 -7.70
CA SER A 29 -1.51 -16.72 -6.41
C SER A 29 -0.73 -15.50 -5.93
N THR A 30 0.31 -15.08 -6.65
CA THR A 30 1.16 -13.95 -6.24
C THR A 30 1.10 -12.82 -7.26
N LEU A 31 0.83 -11.61 -6.78
CA LEU A 31 0.86 -10.37 -7.56
C LEU A 31 1.91 -9.44 -6.99
N THR A 32 2.86 -9.01 -7.82
CA THR A 32 3.85 -7.98 -7.48
C THR A 32 3.39 -6.64 -8.06
N LEU A 33 3.44 -5.58 -7.25
CA LEU A 33 3.08 -4.23 -7.65
C LEU A 33 4.28 -3.30 -7.45
N SER A 34 4.52 -2.44 -8.43
CA SER A 34 5.53 -1.38 -8.37
C SER A 34 4.85 -0.06 -8.68
N PHE A 35 5.07 0.96 -7.83
CA PHE A 35 4.48 2.28 -8.01
C PHE A 35 5.22 3.31 -7.16
N VAL A 36 5.10 4.57 -7.55
CA VAL A 36 5.63 5.72 -6.80
C VAL A 36 4.46 6.53 -6.22
N LEU A 37 4.52 6.79 -4.92
CA LEU A 37 3.52 7.59 -4.22
C LEU A 37 4.01 9.01 -3.91
N PRO A 38 3.12 10.01 -3.91
CA PRO A 38 3.41 11.32 -3.34
C PRO A 38 3.83 11.22 -1.86
N ARG A 39 4.64 12.16 -1.40
CA ARG A 39 5.00 12.25 0.03
C ARG A 39 3.74 12.35 0.89
N GLY A 40 3.69 11.56 1.96
CA GLY A 40 2.55 11.52 2.88
C GLY A 40 1.39 10.60 2.46
N ALA A 41 1.50 9.91 1.33
CA ALA A 41 0.58 8.84 0.96
C ALA A 41 1.10 7.45 1.40
N TYR A 42 0.17 6.54 1.67
CA TYR A 42 0.47 5.18 2.14
C TYR A 42 0.14 4.15 1.06
N ALA A 43 1.01 3.15 0.90
CA ALA A 43 0.79 2.01 0.00
C ALA A 43 -0.53 1.27 0.30
N THR A 44 -0.87 1.12 1.58
CA THR A 44 -2.10 0.46 2.02
C THR A 44 -3.36 1.16 1.54
N ALA A 45 -3.36 2.49 1.45
CA ALA A 45 -4.49 3.25 0.93
C ALA A 45 -4.71 3.00 -0.56
N LEU A 46 -3.63 2.81 -1.34
CA LEU A 46 -3.72 2.40 -2.73
C LEU A 46 -4.24 0.96 -2.86
N LEU A 47 -3.73 0.02 -2.05
CA LEU A 47 -4.20 -1.37 -2.10
C LEU A 47 -5.69 -1.48 -1.76
N HIS A 48 -6.15 -0.72 -0.77
CA HIS A 48 -7.56 -0.72 -0.37
C HIS A 48 -8.50 -0.11 -1.41
N SER A 49 -8.00 0.74 -2.33
CA SER A 49 -8.84 1.34 -3.38
C SER A 49 -9.01 0.45 -4.60
N ILE A 50 -8.10 -0.50 -4.82
CA ILE A 50 -8.10 -1.38 -6.02
C ILE A 50 -8.40 -2.84 -5.70
N PHE A 51 -8.28 -3.27 -4.43
CA PHE A 51 -8.55 -4.64 -4.01
C PHE A 51 -9.56 -4.70 -2.87
N SER A 52 -10.41 -5.72 -2.91
CA SER A 52 -11.14 -6.19 -1.74
C SER A 52 -10.18 -6.96 -0.83
N VAL A 53 -9.51 -6.26 0.08
CA VAL A 53 -8.52 -6.86 0.98
C VAL A 53 -9.20 -7.49 2.19
N ALA A 54 -8.99 -8.79 2.39
CA ALA A 54 -9.23 -9.46 3.66
C ALA A 54 -7.88 -9.62 4.39
N VAL A 55 -7.82 -9.24 5.67
CA VAL A 55 -6.62 -9.48 6.47
C VAL A 55 -6.65 -10.91 6.97
N THR A 56 -5.81 -11.75 6.39
CA THR A 56 -5.54 -13.10 6.90
C THR A 56 -4.29 -13.03 7.78
N ALA A 57 -4.33 -13.66 8.95
CA ALA A 57 -3.13 -13.84 9.77
C ALA A 57 -2.01 -14.48 8.91
N PRO A 58 -0.74 -14.10 9.09
CA PRO A 58 0.33 -14.69 8.30
C PRO A 58 0.27 -16.21 8.44
N ALA A 59 0.00 -16.89 7.32
CA ALA A 59 0.16 -18.33 7.26
C ALA A 59 1.63 -18.60 7.61
N GLN A 60 1.87 -19.34 8.69
CA GLN A 60 3.21 -19.75 9.06
C GLN A 60 3.80 -20.46 7.86
N SER A 61 4.81 -19.85 7.23
CA SER A 61 5.54 -20.44 6.12
C SER A 61 6.16 -21.73 6.63
N GLU A 62 5.54 -22.85 6.28
CA GLU A 62 6.06 -24.20 6.45
C GLU A 62 7.44 -24.21 5.78
N PRO A 63 8.54 -24.48 6.51
CA PRO A 63 9.84 -24.58 5.89
C PRO A 63 9.75 -25.70 4.86
N ALA A 64 10.17 -25.42 3.64
CA ALA A 64 10.32 -26.42 2.60
C ALA A 64 11.21 -27.55 3.14
N SER A 65 10.58 -28.62 3.62
CA SER A 65 11.17 -29.93 3.77
C SER A 65 11.45 -30.43 2.36
N THR A 66 12.62 -30.08 1.83
CA THR A 66 13.29 -30.94 0.86
C THR A 66 14.21 -31.83 1.67
N ASP A 67 13.64 -32.95 2.11
CA ASP A 67 14.38 -34.17 2.39
C ASP A 67 14.92 -34.73 1.06
N SER A 68 16.05 -35.43 1.15
CA SER A 68 16.90 -36.04 0.09
C SER A 68 17.97 -35.16 -0.56
#